data_AF-A0A3E0NHJ9-F1
#
_entry.id   AF-A0A3E0NHJ9-F1
#
_cell.length_a   1.000
_cell.length_b   1.000
_cell.length_c   1.000
_cell.angle_alpha   90.00
_cell.angle_beta   90.00
_cell.angle_gamma   90.00
#
_symmetry.space_group_name_H-M   'P 1'
#
loop_
_entity.id
_entity.type
_entity.pdbx_description
1 polymer ?
#
loop_
_entity_poly.entity_id
_entity_poly.type
_entity_poly.pdbx_seq_one_letter_code
_entity_poly.pdbx_strand_id
1 'polypeptide(L)'
;MMMVPAVNGMIDVDARMEVEFCRLKVAFALALYRADEGEYPETLDALVPELLDELPGDLFSGEGLKYQRRGAGYLLYSVGRDGIDHGGHDESGQVVAGEWVADPLDAEEPSIDESDLVIRVPVPPLVVRHGEDGDVKETVADEDAND
;
A
#
# COMPACT_ATOMS: atom_id res chain seq x y z
N MET A 1 -0.74 -12.04 -40.45
CA MET A 1 -1.52 -11.19 -39.53
C MET A 1 -0.55 -10.63 -38.52
N MET A 2 -0.25 -9.33 -38.58
CA MET A 2 0.68 -8.68 -37.66
C MET A 2 -0.16 -8.07 -36.53
N MET A 3 0.01 -8.56 -35.31
CA MET A 3 -0.44 -7.86 -34.10
C MET A 3 0.62 -6.83 -33.71
N VAL A 4 0.16 -5.64 -33.34
CA VAL A 4 1.00 -4.57 -32.79
C VAL A 4 1.02 -4.74 -31.26
N PRO A 5 2.19 -4.87 -30.60
CA PRO A 5 2.30 -5.11 -29.15
C PRO A 5 1.75 -3.99 -28.25
N ALA A 6 1.35 -2.84 -28.82
CA ALA A 6 1.03 -1.63 -28.06
C ALA A 6 -0.39 -1.58 -27.46
N VAL A 7 -1.26 -2.53 -27.80
CA VAL A 7 -2.66 -2.51 -27.28
C VAL A 7 -2.77 -3.08 -25.85
N ASN A 8 -1.77 -3.82 -25.37
CA ASN A 8 -1.78 -4.39 -24.02
C ASN A 8 -1.67 -3.33 -22.91
N GLY A 9 -0.95 -2.23 -23.15
CA GLY A 9 -0.74 -1.20 -22.13
C GLY A 9 -1.96 -0.31 -21.84
N MET A 10 -2.98 -0.33 -22.71
CA MET A 10 -4.17 0.53 -22.55
C MET A 10 -5.29 -0.13 -21.75
N ILE A 11 -5.32 -1.47 -21.69
CA ILE A 11 -6.21 -2.21 -20.79
C ILE A 11 -5.73 -2.08 -19.32
N ASP A 12 -4.43 -1.86 -19.12
CA ASP A 12 -3.81 -1.76 -17.79
C ASP A 12 -4.18 -0.51 -16.99
N VAL A 13 -4.29 0.64 -17.66
CA VAL A 13 -4.56 1.92 -16.98
C VAL A 13 -6.00 1.97 -16.49
N ASP A 14 -6.94 1.46 -17.29
CA ASP A 14 -8.36 1.44 -16.93
C ASP A 14 -8.65 0.48 -15.75
N ALA A 15 -8.02 -0.70 -15.72
CA ALA A 15 -8.24 -1.68 -14.67
C ALA A 15 -7.73 -1.22 -13.29
N ARG A 16 -6.56 -0.56 -13.22
CA ARG A 16 -6.03 -0.03 -11.95
C ARG A 16 -6.93 1.05 -11.36
N MET A 17 -7.48 1.95 -12.18
CA MET A 17 -8.36 3.02 -11.69
C MET A 17 -9.65 2.49 -11.07
N GLU A 18 -10.23 1.45 -11.67
CA GLU A 18 -11.47 0.85 -11.17
C GLU A 18 -11.24 0.11 -9.84
N VAL A 19 -10.14 -0.65 -9.72
CA VAL A 19 -9.76 -1.30 -8.46
C VAL A 19 -9.46 -0.29 -7.37
N GLU A 20 -8.70 0.77 -7.66
CA GLU A 20 -8.42 1.84 -6.70
C GLU A 20 -9.70 2.50 -6.19
N PHE A 21 -10.65 2.79 -7.08
CA PHE A 21 -11.91 3.40 -6.69
C PHE A 21 -12.77 2.49 -5.80
N CYS A 22 -12.85 1.19 -6.13
CA CYS A 22 -13.54 0.19 -5.32
C CYS A 22 -12.92 0.07 -3.93
N ARG A 23 -11.58 -0.02 -3.86
CA ARG A 23 -10.84 -0.16 -2.60
C ARG A 23 -11.01 1.08 -1.72
N LEU A 24 -10.99 2.27 -2.31
CA LEU A 24 -11.20 3.52 -1.58
C LEU A 24 -12.64 3.67 -1.06
N LYS A 25 -13.66 3.25 -1.82
CA LYS A 25 -15.04 3.21 -1.33
C LYS A 25 -15.18 2.37 -0.06
N VAL A 26 -14.61 1.17 -0.07
CA VAL A 26 -14.64 0.28 1.11
C VAL A 26 -13.86 0.88 2.27
N ALA A 27 -12.70 1.49 2.01
CA ALA A 27 -11.93 2.18 3.05
C ALA A 27 -12.72 3.34 3.71
N PHE A 28 -13.49 4.11 2.93
CA PHE A 28 -14.36 5.15 3.48
C PHE A 28 -15.52 4.57 4.30
N ALA A 29 -16.17 3.51 3.82
CA ALA A 29 -17.22 2.83 4.58
C ALA A 29 -16.69 2.28 5.92
N LEU A 30 -15.49 1.67 5.93
CA LEU A 30 -14.82 1.23 7.16
C LEU A 30 -14.54 2.38 8.12
N ALA A 31 -14.13 3.55 7.60
CA ALA A 31 -13.89 4.73 8.43
C ALA A 31 -15.18 5.27 9.06
N LEU A 32 -16.30 5.27 8.32
CA LEU A 32 -17.61 5.64 8.84
C LEU A 32 -18.10 4.65 9.89
N TYR A 33 -18.02 3.35 9.61
CA TYR A 33 -18.38 2.30 10.57
C TYR A 33 -17.64 2.49 11.90
N ARG A 34 -16.32 2.72 11.84
CA ARG A 34 -15.54 2.98 13.05
C ARG A 34 -15.92 4.27 13.76
N ALA A 35 -16.34 5.31 13.03
CA ALA A 35 -16.78 6.56 13.65
C ALA A 35 -18.07 6.36 14.46
N ASP A 36 -18.97 5.49 13.99
CA ASP A 36 -20.26 5.22 14.62
C ASP A 36 -20.15 4.17 15.74
N GLU A 37 -19.46 3.06 15.48
CA GLU A 37 -19.37 1.91 16.39
C GLU A 37 -18.11 1.92 17.28
N GLY A 38 -17.15 2.80 17.00
CA GLY A 38 -15.87 2.92 17.73
C GLY A 38 -14.79 1.90 17.34
N GLU A 39 -15.16 0.83 16.62
CA GLU A 39 -14.25 -0.22 16.15
C GLU A 39 -14.48 -0.54 14.68
N TYR A 40 -13.48 -1.14 14.00
CA TYR A 40 -13.69 -1.70 12.66
C TYR A 40 -14.45 -3.02 12.73
N PRO A 41 -15.27 -3.36 11.70
CA PRO A 41 -16.03 -4.58 11.70
C PRO A 41 -15.13 -5.82 11.57
N GLU A 42 -15.63 -6.98 11.99
CA GLU A 42 -14.92 -8.27 11.81
C GLU A 42 -14.90 -8.71 10.33
N THR A 43 -15.95 -8.39 9.56
CA THR A 43 -16.05 -8.70 8.13
C THR A 43 -16.60 -7.51 7.34
N LEU A 44 -16.34 -7.48 6.02
CA LEU A 44 -16.86 -6.43 5.15
C LEU A 44 -18.38 -6.48 5.00
N ASP A 45 -19.03 -7.63 5.24
CA ASP A 45 -20.49 -7.77 5.14
C ASP A 45 -21.24 -6.84 6.09
N ALA A 46 -20.63 -6.46 7.22
CA ALA A 46 -21.21 -5.51 8.17
C ALA A 46 -21.37 -4.09 7.60
N LEU A 47 -20.76 -3.79 6.45
CA LEU A 47 -20.91 -2.51 5.75
C LEU A 47 -22.18 -2.47 4.90
N VAL A 48 -22.82 -3.62 4.64
CA VAL A 48 -24.00 -3.76 3.79
C VAL A 48 -25.23 -4.05 4.65
N PRO A 49 -26.42 -3.49 4.34
CA PRO A 49 -26.69 -2.52 3.27
C PRO A 49 -26.53 -1.05 3.72
N GLU A 50 -26.14 -0.80 4.98
CA GLU A 50 -26.26 0.53 5.58
C GLU A 50 -25.26 1.56 5.04
N LEU A 51 -24.01 1.14 4.79
CA LEU A 51 -22.94 2.02 4.30
C LEU A 51 -22.63 1.79 2.81
N LEU A 52 -22.91 0.59 2.30
CA LEU A 52 -22.73 0.19 0.91
C LEU A 52 -23.95 -0.60 0.45
N ASP A 53 -24.42 -0.36 -0.78
CA ASP A 53 -25.50 -1.15 -1.39
C ASP A 53 -25.07 -2.61 -1.61
N GLU A 54 -23.84 -2.82 -2.07
CA GLU A 54 -23.19 -4.11 -2.22
C GLU A 54 -21.66 -3.96 -2.08
N LEU A 55 -20.97 -5.06 -1.79
CA LEU A 55 -19.50 -5.05 -1.76
C LEU A 55 -18.95 -5.01 -3.19
N PRO A 56 -18.04 -4.07 -3.52
CA PRO A 56 -17.42 -4.05 -4.82
C PRO A 56 -16.52 -5.28 -5.00
N GLY A 57 -16.56 -5.85 -6.20
CA GLY A 57 -15.65 -6.91 -6.61
C GLY A 57 -14.23 -6.39 -6.82
N ASP A 58 -13.28 -7.32 -6.77
CA ASP A 58 -11.89 -7.12 -7.13
C ASP A 58 -11.65 -7.66 -8.55
N LEU A 59 -11.28 -6.77 -9.47
CA LEU A 59 -11.12 -7.10 -10.89
C LEU A 59 -9.96 -8.08 -11.16
N PHE A 60 -8.95 -8.12 -10.29
CA PHE A 60 -7.78 -8.97 -10.50
C PHE A 60 -7.97 -10.38 -9.96
N SER A 61 -8.58 -10.54 -8.78
CA SER A 61 -8.93 -11.88 -8.27
C SER A 61 -10.17 -12.46 -8.95
N GLY A 62 -11.08 -11.61 -9.45
CA GLY A 62 -12.44 -12.02 -9.82
C GLY A 62 -13.31 -12.38 -8.62
N GLU A 63 -12.82 -12.18 -7.40
CA GLU A 63 -13.53 -12.36 -6.13
C GLU A 63 -13.82 -10.97 -5.51
N GLY A 64 -13.90 -10.89 -4.18
CA GLY A 64 -13.96 -9.63 -3.44
C GLY A 64 -12.59 -9.22 -2.88
N LEU A 65 -12.50 -7.96 -2.44
CA LEU A 65 -11.32 -7.44 -1.75
C LEU A 65 -10.97 -8.27 -0.51
N LYS A 66 -9.69 -8.47 -0.25
CA LYS A 66 -9.18 -9.14 0.95
C LYS A 66 -9.16 -8.15 2.11
N TYR A 67 -9.80 -8.51 3.22
CA TYR A 67 -9.89 -7.67 4.41
C TYR A 67 -9.49 -8.47 5.65
N GLN A 68 -8.73 -7.83 6.52
CA GLN A 68 -8.39 -8.38 7.82
C GLN A 68 -8.29 -7.27 8.87
N ARG A 69 -9.10 -7.36 9.91
CA ARG A 69 -8.95 -6.52 11.10
C ARG A 69 -7.61 -6.84 11.77
N ARG A 70 -6.82 -5.80 12.10
CA ARG A 70 -5.48 -5.92 12.69
C ARG A 70 -5.28 -4.87 13.78
N GLY A 71 -5.33 -5.31 15.04
CA GLY A 71 -5.15 -4.43 16.20
C GLY A 71 -6.16 -3.27 16.20
N ALA A 72 -5.66 -2.03 16.29
CA ALA A 72 -6.48 -0.82 16.23
C ALA A 72 -6.91 -0.42 14.81
N GLY A 73 -6.55 -1.20 13.79
CA GLY A 73 -6.85 -0.91 12.40
C GLY A 73 -7.13 -2.16 11.58
N TYR A 74 -6.73 -2.12 10.31
CA TYR A 74 -7.00 -3.19 9.35
C TYR A 74 -5.98 -3.22 8.22
N LEU A 75 -5.99 -4.32 7.49
CA LEU A 75 -5.37 -4.52 6.19
C LEU A 75 -6.50 -4.75 5.18
N LEU A 76 -6.49 -3.99 4.08
CA LEU A 76 -7.43 -4.12 2.96
C LEU A 76 -6.62 -4.13 1.66
N TYR A 77 -6.76 -5.14 0.82
CA TYR A 77 -6.02 -5.22 -0.44
C TYR A 77 -6.77 -5.96 -1.54
N SER A 78 -6.38 -5.67 -2.77
CA SER A 78 -6.70 -6.43 -3.98
C SER A 78 -5.46 -7.24 -4.37
N VAL A 79 -5.66 -8.45 -4.89
CA VAL A 79 -4.53 -9.24 -5.41
C VAL A 79 -3.96 -8.54 -6.64
N GLY A 80 -2.64 -8.58 -6.79
CA GLY A 80 -1.95 -8.00 -7.93
C GLY A 80 -2.43 -8.52 -9.29
N ARG A 81 -1.91 -7.93 -10.36
CA ARG A 81 -2.29 -8.28 -11.75
C ARG A 81 -2.01 -9.74 -12.10
N ASP A 82 -1.04 -10.34 -11.46
CA ASP A 82 -0.71 -11.76 -11.61
C ASP A 82 -1.79 -12.70 -11.05
N GLY A 83 -2.75 -12.16 -10.28
CA GLY A 83 -3.82 -12.92 -9.62
C GLY A 83 -3.31 -13.77 -8.46
N ILE A 84 -2.08 -13.55 -8.01
CA ILE A 84 -1.47 -14.27 -6.90
C ILE A 84 -1.57 -13.40 -5.65
N ASP A 85 -2.01 -14.01 -4.55
CA ASP A 85 -2.06 -13.33 -3.25
C ASP A 85 -0.66 -13.32 -2.64
N HIS A 86 -0.05 -12.14 -2.56
CA HIS A 86 1.26 -11.91 -1.92
C HIS A 86 1.12 -11.46 -0.46
N GLY A 87 -0.06 -11.65 0.13
CA GLY A 87 -0.36 -11.36 1.52
C GLY A 87 -0.45 -9.87 1.84
N GLY A 88 -0.69 -9.02 0.84
CA GLY A 88 -0.68 -7.57 0.99
C GLY A 88 0.74 -7.00 0.95
N HIS A 89 1.53 -7.40 -0.04
CA HIS A 89 2.85 -6.82 -0.32
C HIS A 89 2.69 -5.66 -1.32
N ASP A 90 2.95 -4.42 -0.90
CA ASP A 90 2.72 -3.25 -1.74
C ASP A 90 3.89 -2.94 -2.69
N GLU A 91 3.61 -2.20 -3.77
CA GLU A 91 4.62 -1.84 -4.79
C GLU A 91 5.74 -0.92 -4.24
N SER A 92 5.50 -0.25 -3.11
CA SER A 92 6.46 0.69 -2.52
C SER A 92 7.40 0.08 -1.47
N GLY A 93 7.19 -1.20 -1.11
CA GLY A 93 7.93 -1.88 -0.05
C GLY A 93 7.63 -1.34 1.36
N GLN A 94 6.65 -0.45 1.50
CA GLN A 94 6.23 0.10 2.80
C GLN A 94 5.41 -0.90 3.60
N VAL A 95 4.70 -1.81 2.92
CA VAL A 95 3.90 -2.88 3.51
C VAL A 95 4.31 -4.20 2.88
N VAL A 96 4.89 -5.09 3.68
CA VAL A 96 5.32 -6.43 3.23
C VAL A 96 4.54 -7.46 4.03
N ALA A 97 3.86 -8.38 3.32
CA ALA A 97 2.97 -9.37 3.93
C ALA A 97 1.95 -8.75 4.92
N GLY A 98 1.46 -7.55 4.58
CA GLY A 98 0.45 -6.85 5.36
C GLY A 98 0.97 -6.11 6.61
N GLU A 99 2.28 -6.04 6.82
CA GLU A 99 2.90 -5.31 7.93
C GLU A 99 3.79 -4.17 7.47
N TRP A 100 3.81 -3.10 8.26
CA TRP A 100 4.65 -1.93 8.01
C TRP A 100 6.13 -2.27 8.14
N VAL A 101 6.92 -1.87 7.15
CA VAL A 101 8.38 -1.96 7.18
C VAL A 101 8.97 -0.70 7.81
N ALA A 102 9.92 -0.87 8.74
CA ALA A 102 10.53 0.23 9.47
C ALA A 102 11.50 1.08 8.62
N ASP A 103 12.20 0.45 7.69
CA ASP A 103 13.04 1.14 6.69
C ASP A 103 12.72 0.59 5.29
N PRO A 104 11.82 1.24 4.54
CA PRO A 104 11.40 0.76 3.22
C PRO A 104 12.55 0.70 2.20
N LEU A 105 13.66 1.40 2.43
CA LEU A 105 14.82 1.38 1.53
C LEU A 105 15.64 0.09 1.66
N ASP A 106 15.47 -0.65 2.75
CA ASP A 106 16.08 -1.98 2.96
C ASP A 106 15.19 -3.12 2.46
N ALA A 107 13.94 -2.81 2.06
CA ALA A 107 13.06 -3.80 1.45
C ALA A 107 13.52 -4.10 0.02
N GLU A 108 13.50 -5.37 -0.37
CA GLU A 108 13.66 -5.73 -1.78
C GLU A 108 12.51 -5.08 -2.57
N GLU A 109 12.81 -4.18 -3.50
CA GLU A 109 11.80 -3.57 -4.37
C GLU A 109 11.11 -4.70 -5.15
N PRO A 110 9.82 -5.00 -4.89
CA PRO A 110 9.15 -6.08 -5.59
C PRO A 110 9.00 -5.71 -7.06
N SER A 111 8.95 -6.74 -7.91
CA SER A 111 8.57 -6.48 -9.29
C SER A 111 7.13 -5.95 -9.32
N ILE A 112 6.84 -4.99 -10.20
CA ILE A 112 5.51 -4.37 -10.33
C ILE A 112 4.41 -5.42 -10.57
N ASP A 113 4.78 -6.56 -11.17
CA ASP A 113 3.86 -7.66 -11.47
C ASP A 113 3.51 -8.51 -10.23
N GLU A 114 4.34 -8.49 -9.18
CA GLU A 114 4.18 -9.25 -7.93
C GLU A 114 3.65 -8.39 -6.76
N SER A 115 3.27 -7.14 -7.03
CA SER A 115 2.75 -6.23 -6.00
C SER A 115 1.23 -6.26 -5.90
N ASP A 116 0.74 -6.37 -4.66
CA ASP A 116 -0.65 -6.17 -4.29
C ASP A 116 -0.97 -4.67 -4.14
N LEU A 117 -2.27 -4.41 -4.20
CA LEU A 117 -2.85 -3.09 -4.11
C LEU A 117 -3.39 -2.88 -2.68
N VAL A 118 -2.58 -2.30 -1.78
CA VAL A 118 -2.77 -2.35 -0.32
C VAL A 118 -3.18 -1.02 0.33
N ILE A 119 -4.09 -1.09 1.31
CA ILE A 119 -4.37 -0.07 2.33
C ILE A 119 -4.16 -0.69 3.71
N ARG A 120 -3.18 -0.16 4.45
CA ARG A 120 -2.91 -0.55 5.84
C ARG A 120 -3.22 0.60 6.79
N VAL A 121 -3.99 0.33 7.82
CA VAL A 121 -4.38 1.30 8.86
C VAL A 121 -4.06 0.72 10.24
N PRO A 122 -3.52 1.49 11.20
CA PRO A 122 -3.13 2.88 11.09
C PRO A 122 -1.87 3.08 10.24
N VAL A 123 -1.77 4.24 9.58
CA VAL A 123 -0.54 4.69 8.92
C VAL A 123 0.43 5.16 10.00
N PRO A 124 1.68 4.66 10.05
CA PRO A 124 2.67 5.10 11.02
C PRO A 124 2.99 6.59 10.82
N PRO A 125 3.54 7.26 11.85
CA PRO A 125 3.98 8.65 11.71
C PRO A 125 4.96 8.78 10.54
N LEU A 126 4.72 9.76 9.67
CA LEU A 126 5.64 10.07 8.58
C LEU A 126 6.97 10.56 9.16
N VAL A 127 8.03 9.77 8.98
CA VAL A 127 9.40 10.15 9.35
C VAL A 127 10.04 10.83 8.14
N VAL A 128 10.08 12.17 8.17
CA VAL A 128 10.84 12.93 7.16
C VAL A 128 12.31 12.91 7.56
N ARG A 129 13.13 12.14 6.83
CA ARG A 129 14.59 12.21 6.97
C ARG A 129 15.07 13.48 6.27
N HIS A 130 15.52 14.47 7.04
CA HIS A 130 16.33 15.56 6.50
C HIS A 130 17.68 14.95 6.08
N GLY A 131 18.03 15.10 4.79
CA GLY A 131 19.30 14.61 4.25
C GLY A 131 20.46 15.14 5.09
N GLU A 132 21.36 14.24 5.47
CA GLU A 132 22.56 14.55 6.23
C GLU A 132 23.36 15.65 5.52
N ASP A 133 23.55 16.77 6.22
CA ASP A 133 24.51 17.80 5.85
C ASP A 133 25.87 17.12 5.66
N GLY A 134 26.41 17.30 4.47
CA GLY A 134 27.63 16.66 4.01
C GLY A 134 28.78 16.79 5.01
N ASP A 135 29.48 15.68 5.14
CA ASP A 135 30.85 15.52 5.66
C ASP A 135 31.76 16.67 5.19
N VAL A 136 31.85 17.75 5.97
CA VAL A 136 32.98 18.69 5.90
C VAL A 136 34.02 18.14 6.85
N LYS A 137 34.93 17.35 6.28
CA LYS A 137 36.24 17.08 6.87
C LYS A 137 36.93 18.41 7.16
N GLU A 138 36.96 18.82 8.41
CA GLU A 138 38.01 19.71 8.90
C GLU A 138 39.34 18.94 8.82
N THR A 139 40.00 19.02 7.67
CA THR A 139 41.45 18.82 7.59
C THR A 139 42.13 19.96 8.35
N VAL A 140 42.43 19.74 9.62
CA VAL A 140 43.50 20.46 10.30
C VAL A 140 44.74 19.59 10.18
N ALA A 141 45.51 19.82 9.12
CA ALA A 141 46.90 19.37 9.06
C ALA A 141 47.75 20.36 9.86
N ASP A 142 48.14 19.92 11.05
CA ASP A 142 49.49 19.83 11.59
C ASP A 142 50.54 20.97 11.42
N GLU A 143 51.34 21.06 12.49
CA GLU A 143 52.74 21.52 12.60
C GLU A 143 53.04 22.94 13.13
N ASP A 144 53.19 22.99 14.46
CA ASP A 144 54.44 23.29 15.19
C ASP A 144 55.29 24.52 14.83
N ALA A 145 55.44 25.43 15.80
CA ALA A 145 56.71 26.01 16.30
C ALA A 145 56.38 27.15 17.29
N ASN A 146 56.54 26.98 18.61
CA ASN A 146 57.79 27.21 19.34
C ASN A 146 58.33 28.65 19.21
N ASP A 147 57.91 29.56 20.09
CA ASP A 147 58.72 30.29 21.12
C ASP A 147 57.83 31.30 21.88
#